data_AF-A0A2V8HYH9-F1
#
_entry.id   AF-A0A2V8HYH9-F1
#
_cell.length_a   1.000
_cell.length_b   1.000
_cell.length_c   1.000
_cell.angle_alpha   90.00
_cell.angle_beta   90.00
_cell.angle_gamma   90.00
#
_symmetry.space_group_name_H-M   'P 1'
#
loop_
_entity.id
_entity.type
_entity.pdbx_description
1 polymer ?
#
loop_
_entity_poly.entity_id
_entity_poly.type
_entity_poly.pdbx_seq_one_letter_code
_entity_poly.pdbx_strand_id
1 'polypeptide(L)'
;MIGIAPPVNRYDFERVKKSTKPKFVIAGEADELIPLKQVREFYAQLADPKELVEIDRANHLFDGQVGEVADALEDLLADFSCRTH
;
A
#
# COMPACT_ATOMS: atom_id res chain seq x y z
N MET A 1 -8.32 4.38 -3.06
CA MET A 1 -8.28 3.51 -1.85
C MET A 1 -6.87 3.54 -1.34
N ILE A 2 -6.67 3.66 -0.03
CA ILE A 2 -5.34 3.63 0.59
C ILE A 2 -5.38 2.47 1.60
N GLY A 3 -4.44 1.54 1.49
CA GLY A 3 -4.30 0.41 2.40
C GLY A 3 -2.91 0.40 3.02
N ILE A 4 -2.84 0.50 4.35
CA ILE A 4 -1.60 0.44 5.12
C ILE A 4 -1.51 -0.96 5.75
N ALA A 5 -0.45 -1.70 5.45
CA ALA A 5 -0.27 -3.11 5.79
C ALA A 5 -1.56 -3.94 5.57
N PRO A 6 -2.15 -3.94 4.35
CA PRO A 6 -3.41 -4.62 4.13
C PRO A 6 -3.23 -6.14 4.33
N PRO A 7 -4.10 -6.82 5.09
CA PRO A 7 -4.00 -8.25 5.39
C PRO A 7 -4.39 -9.12 4.18
N VAL A 8 -3.61 -9.01 3.10
CA VAL A 8 -3.80 -9.67 1.79
C VAL A 8 -3.80 -11.19 1.87
N ASN A 9 -3.31 -11.74 2.98
CA ASN A 9 -3.23 -13.17 3.26
C ASN A 9 -4.39 -13.70 4.11
N ARG A 10 -5.25 -12.82 4.64
CA ARG A 10 -6.39 -13.19 5.49
C ARG A 10 -7.75 -12.95 4.84
N TYR A 11 -7.84 -12.05 3.87
CA TYR A 11 -9.11 -11.67 3.26
C TYR A 11 -9.08 -11.74 1.74
N ASP A 12 -10.27 -11.92 1.16
CA ASP A 12 -10.45 -11.83 -0.28
C ASP A 12 -10.60 -10.36 -0.73
N PHE A 13 -9.65 -9.92 -1.55
CA PHE A 13 -9.62 -8.60 -2.16
C PHE A 13 -10.04 -8.60 -3.65
N GLU A 14 -10.73 -9.63 -4.15
CA GLU A 14 -11.13 -9.75 -5.56
C GLU A 14 -11.79 -8.48 -6.14
N ARG A 15 -12.65 -7.81 -5.36
CA ARG A 15 -13.28 -6.55 -5.79
C ARG A 15 -12.28 -5.40 -5.93
N VAL A 16 -11.28 -5.35 -5.06
CA VAL A 16 -10.21 -4.35 -5.09
C VAL A 16 -9.27 -4.61 -6.27
N LYS A 17 -8.97 -5.88 -6.56
CA LYS A 17 -8.16 -6.27 -7.72
C LYS A 17 -8.77 -5.77 -9.02
N LYS A 18 -10.08 -5.95 -9.20
CA LYS A 18 -10.83 -5.57 -10.43
C LYS A 18 -11.20 -4.09 -10.50
N SER A 19 -11.08 -3.35 -9.40
CA SER A 19 -11.40 -1.92 -9.38
C SER A 19 -10.40 -1.13 -10.21
N THR A 20 -10.94 -0.30 -11.11
CA THR A 20 -10.21 0.71 -11.91
C THR A 20 -10.05 2.04 -11.17
N LYS A 21 -10.55 2.14 -9.93
CA LYS A 21 -10.30 3.30 -9.07
C LYS A 21 -8.83 3.27 -8.58
N PRO A 22 -8.18 4.44 -8.45
CA PRO A 22 -6.84 4.57 -7.89
C PRO A 22 -6.66 3.83 -6.56
N LYS A 23 -5.60 3.02 -6.48
CA LYS A 23 -5.25 2.23 -5.29
C LYS A 23 -3.81 2.49 -4.89
N PHE A 24 -3.62 2.68 -3.60
CA PHE A 24 -2.34 2.92 -2.98
C PHE A 24 -2.16 1.92 -1.86
N VAL A 25 -1.03 1.22 -1.89
CA VAL A 25 -0.69 0.20 -0.89
C VAL A 25 0.62 0.61 -0.23
N ILE A 26 0.66 0.59 1.09
CA ILE A 26 1.86 0.84 1.89
C ILE A 26 2.14 -0.41 2.70
N ALA A 27 3.36 -0.93 2.64
CA ALA A 27 3.77 -2.11 3.41
C ALA A 27 5.19 -1.95 3.95
N GLY A 28 5.43 -2.50 5.14
CA GLY A 28 6.76 -2.55 5.73
C GLY A 28 7.55 -3.76 5.24
N GLU A 29 8.86 -3.57 5.03
CA GLU A 29 9.75 -4.67 4.61
C GLU A 29 9.89 -5.75 5.68
N ALA A 30 9.89 -5.36 6.96
CA ALA A 30 10.03 -6.23 8.12
C ALA A 30 8.67 -6.61 8.75
N ASP A 31 7.57 -6.55 7.99
CA ASP A 31 6.25 -7.00 8.44
C ASP A 31 6.21 -8.53 8.57
N GLU A 32 6.24 -9.01 9.80
CA GLU A 32 6.19 -10.44 10.14
C GLU A 32 4.79 -11.05 10.01
N LEU A 33 3.73 -10.22 10.02
CA LEU A 33 2.34 -10.69 9.95
C LEU A 33 1.86 -10.79 8.49
N ILE A 34 2.33 -9.89 7.64
CA ILE A 34 1.99 -9.81 6.23
C ILE A 34 3.30 -9.63 5.45
N PRO A 35 3.95 -10.74 5.06
CA PRO A 35 5.22 -10.69 4.38
C PRO A 35 5.16 -9.83 3.12
N LEU A 36 6.13 -8.93 2.93
CA LEU A 36 6.20 -8.01 1.78
C LEU A 36 6.03 -8.73 0.43
N LYS A 37 6.56 -9.95 0.32
CA LYS A 37 6.39 -10.78 -0.89
C LYS A 37 4.91 -10.99 -1.27
N GLN A 38 4.05 -11.25 -0.29
CA GLN A 38 2.62 -11.46 -0.51
C GLN A 38 1.92 -10.15 -0.91
N VAL A 39 2.37 -9.01 -0.37
CA VAL A 39 1.90 -7.69 -0.78
C VAL A 39 2.29 -7.40 -2.23
N ARG A 40 3.53 -7.69 -2.62
CA ARG A 40 4.01 -7.55 -4.02
C ARG A 40 3.22 -8.43 -4.99
N GLU A 41 2.95 -9.69 -4.62
CA GLU A 41 2.11 -10.59 -5.41
C GLU A 41 0.67 -10.07 -5.56
N PHE A 42 0.10 -9.55 -4.47
CA PHE A 42 -1.21 -8.91 -4.50
C PHE A 42 -1.21 -7.67 -5.40
N TYR A 43 -0.19 -6.81 -5.28
CA TYR A 43 -0.02 -5.62 -6.11
C TYR A 43 0.08 -5.96 -7.61
N ALA A 44 0.79 -7.02 -7.98
CA ALA A 44 0.88 -7.48 -9.37
C ALA A 44 -0.49 -7.87 -9.97
N GLN A 45 -1.46 -8.27 -9.14
CA GLN A 45 -2.81 -8.64 -9.57
C GLN A 45 -3.78 -7.45 -9.64
N LEU A 46 -3.38 -6.27 -9.17
CA LEU A 46 -4.24 -5.10 -9.17
C LEU A 46 -4.36 -4.48 -10.58
N ALA A 47 -5.58 -4.14 -10.99
CA ALA A 47 -5.80 -3.28 -12.15
C ALA A 47 -5.27 -1.86 -11.90
N ASP A 48 -4.80 -1.19 -12.95
CA ASP A 48 -4.37 0.21 -12.90
C ASP A 48 -5.55 1.18 -12.72
N PRO A 49 -5.33 2.37 -12.12
CA PRO A 49 -4.05 2.87 -11.58
C PRO A 49 -3.77 2.33 -10.17
N LYS A 50 -2.53 1.90 -9.94
CA LYS A 50 -2.04 1.34 -8.68
C LYS A 50 -0.64 1.85 -8.37
N GLU A 51 -0.36 2.05 -7.09
CA GLU A 51 0.97 2.41 -6.59
C GLU A 51 1.26 1.64 -5.29
N LEU A 52 2.52 1.26 -5.09
CA LEU A 52 3.01 0.53 -3.92
C LEU A 52 4.20 1.28 -3.33
N VAL A 53 4.11 1.59 -2.05
CA VAL A 53 5.21 2.15 -1.25
C VAL A 53 5.68 1.07 -0.28
N GLU A 54 6.98 0.83 -0.29
CA GLU A 54 7.65 -0.11 0.61
C GLU A 54 8.51 0.70 1.57
N ILE A 55 8.34 0.48 2.87
CA ILE A 55 9.08 1.19 3.90
C ILE A 55 10.13 0.23 4.46
N ASP A 56 11.39 0.56 4.21
CA ASP A 56 12.55 -0.22 4.65
C ASP A 56 12.52 -0.39 6.18
N ARG A 57 12.84 -1.59 6.68
CA ARG A 57 12.89 -1.91 8.13
C ARG A 57 11.57 -1.76 8.92
N ALA A 58 10.46 -1.40 8.29
CA ALA A 58 9.19 -1.23 8.99
C ALA A 58 8.54 -2.57 9.32
N ASN A 59 8.19 -2.75 10.59
CA ASN A 59 7.35 -3.84 11.05
C ASN A 59 5.87 -3.54 10.77
N HIS A 60 4.97 -4.46 11.10
CA HIS A 60 3.52 -4.29 10.89
C HIS A 60 2.92 -3.02 11.54
N LEU A 61 3.52 -2.56 12.65
CA LEU A 61 3.06 -1.39 13.39
C LEU A 61 3.73 -0.09 12.94
N PHE A 62 4.73 -0.17 12.06
CA PHE A 62 5.58 0.95 11.65
C PHE A 62 6.23 1.66 12.86
N ASP A 63 6.63 0.90 13.89
CA ASP A 63 7.22 1.45 15.11
C ASP A 63 8.49 2.25 14.80
N GLY A 64 8.49 3.54 15.14
CA GLY A 64 9.60 4.45 14.84
C GLY A 64 9.65 4.96 13.40
N GLN A 65 8.72 4.56 12.54
CA GLN A 65 8.69 4.91 11.10
C GLN A 65 7.33 5.48 10.65
N VAL A 66 6.46 5.84 11.59
CA VAL A 66 5.17 6.51 11.32
C VAL A 66 5.36 7.82 10.55
N GLY A 67 6.48 8.53 10.75
CA GLY A 67 6.83 9.72 9.97
C GLY A 67 7.03 9.42 8.49
N GLU A 68 7.77 8.36 8.16
CA GLU A 68 8.00 7.94 6.77
C GLU A 68 6.69 7.53 6.06
N VAL A 69 5.77 6.89 6.81
CA VAL A 69 4.42 6.59 6.30
C VAL A 69 3.64 7.87 6.00
N ALA A 70 3.72 8.87 6.89
CA ALA A 70 3.01 10.13 6.72
C ALA A 70 3.54 10.91 5.52
N ASP A 71 4.86 11.04 5.37
CA ASP A 71 5.50 11.74 4.25
C ASP A 71 5.11 11.07 2.92
N ALA A 72 5.21 9.74 2.84
CA ALA A 72 4.81 8.99 1.64
C ALA A 72 3.32 9.15 1.30
N LEU A 73 2.46 9.30 2.32
CA LEU A 73 1.03 9.53 2.13
C LEU A 73 0.74 10.96 1.66
N GLU A 74 1.44 11.96 2.20
CA GLU A 74 1.30 13.36 1.81
C GLU A 74 1.70 13.58 0.35
N ASP A 75 2.87 13.09 -0.05
CA ASP A 75 3.37 13.19 -1.44
C ASP A 75 2.36 12.58 -2.42
N LEU A 76 1.87 11.39 -2.09
CA LEU A 76 0.92 10.62 -2.89
C LEU A 76 -0.45 11.29 -3.02
N LEU A 77 -0.95 11.91 -1.95
CA LEU A 77 -2.19 12.68 -1.98
C LEU A 77 -2.04 14.00 -2.74
N ALA A 78 -0.91 14.69 -2.59
CA ALA A 78 -0.60 15.91 -3.34
C ALA A 78 -0.60 15.61 -4.85
N ASP A 79 0.09 14.55 -5.25
CA ASP A 79 0.12 14.02 -6.61
C ASP A 79 -1.27 13.67 -7.14
N PHE A 80 -2.07 12.98 -6.34
CA PHE A 80 -3.43 12.61 -6.72
C PHE A 80 -4.30 13.84 -6.97
N SER A 81 -4.19 14.87 -6.12
CA SER A 81 -4.95 16.12 -6.26
C SER A 81 -4.59 16.88 -7.55
N CYS A 82 -3.33 16.83 -7.97
CA CYS A 82 -2.85 17.43 -9.21
C CYS A 82 -3.35 16.68 -10.45
N ARG A 83 -3.47 15.35 -10.40
CA ARG A 83 -3.97 14.51 -11.53
C ARG A 83 -5.48 14.60 -11.75
N THR A 84 -6.24 15.14 -10.80
CA THR A 84 -7.71 15.25 -10.87
C THR A 84 -8.24 16.57 -11.44
N HIS A 85 -7.37 17.46 -11.91
CA HIS A 85 -7.71 18.71 -12.60
C HIS A 85 -7.41 18.62 -14.11
#